data_AF-A0A8C2TNI1-F1
#
_entry.id   AF-A0A8C2TNI1-F1
#
_cell.length_a   1.000
_cell.length_b   1.000
_cell.length_c   1.000
_cell.angle_alpha   90.00
_cell.angle_beta   90.00
_cell.angle_gamma   90.00
#
_symmetry.space_group_name_H-M   'P 1'
#
loop_
_entity.id
_entity.type
_entity.pdbx_description
1 polymer ?
#
loop_
_entity_poly.entity_id
_entity_poly.type
_entity_poly.pdbx_seq_one_letter_code
_entity_poly.pdbx_strand_id
1 'polypeptide(L)'
;MVSLHPGFRFLTSWAVIFLLLRNFSEGGKLLVIPIDGSHWLSMRLVVEQLRHRGHEIVVVAPEINLRIGASTHYTMKTYSVPYTREFVEAEFKKLGYKSFTPQPFMEKFSKIRNLTTMFFDSCKRLLSNKELMKYLEESMFDGVFMDPFFPCGQIVAEHLSIPSVYLVRGLPCSLDFHATLCPNPPSYIPRFFTRYTDRMGFFQRLGNLLVSLSSTLTCSFLYSPYDQLIKEFLQQEATLIELLSHASVWLMKYDFVFEYPRPLMPNMALIGGITCTREKQLSKVSYLLIFPLVSCGCTVCLHHFPR
;
A
#
# COMPACT_ATOMS: atom_id res chain seq x y z
N MET A 1 -20.63 -54.15 -25.83
CA MET A 1 -20.65 -52.76 -26.34
C MET A 1 -21.73 -52.00 -25.59
N VAL A 2 -21.34 -51.21 -24.58
CA VAL A 2 -22.30 -50.39 -23.81
C VAL A 2 -22.56 -49.13 -24.62
N SER A 3 -23.77 -49.00 -25.16
CA SER A 3 -24.22 -47.80 -25.86
C SER A 3 -24.35 -46.66 -24.85
N LEU A 4 -23.43 -45.70 -24.89
CA LEU A 4 -23.54 -44.47 -24.10
C LEU A 4 -24.78 -43.68 -24.56
N HIS A 5 -25.73 -43.48 -23.64
CA HIS A 5 -26.93 -42.69 -23.86
C HIS A 5 -26.61 -41.30 -24.46
N PRO A 6 -27.37 -40.82 -25.47
CA PRO A 6 -27.12 -39.53 -26.13
C PRO A 6 -27.06 -38.34 -25.16
N GLY A 7 -27.85 -38.37 -24.08
CA GLY A 7 -27.87 -37.32 -23.05
C GLY A 7 -26.55 -37.15 -22.28
N PHE A 8 -25.76 -38.21 -22.15
CA PHE A 8 -24.48 -38.16 -21.43
C PHE A 8 -23.41 -37.39 -22.22
N ARG A 9 -23.44 -37.50 -23.57
CA ARG A 9 -22.53 -36.76 -24.46
C ARG A 9 -22.80 -35.26 -24.47
N PHE A 10 -24.08 -34.86 -24.35
CA PHE A 10 -24.47 -33.46 -24.23
C PHE A 10 -23.95 -32.85 -22.92
N LEU A 11 -24.16 -33.51 -21.78
CA LEU A 11 -23.69 -33.05 -20.47
C LEU A 11 -22.16 -32.90 -20.41
N THR A 12 -21.40 -33.83 -20.98
CA THR A 12 -19.94 -33.72 -21.05
C THR A 12 -19.49 -32.58 -21.96
N SER A 13 -20.21 -32.31 -23.05
CA SER A 13 -19.86 -31.22 -23.97
C SER A 13 -20.13 -29.85 -23.35
N TRP A 14 -21.24 -29.69 -22.62
CA TRP A 14 -21.52 -28.48 -21.85
C TRP A 14 -20.52 -28.28 -20.71
N ALA A 15 -20.13 -29.35 -20.00
CA ALA A 15 -19.10 -29.26 -18.96
C ALA A 15 -17.74 -28.81 -19.52
N VAL A 16 -17.35 -29.33 -20.69
CA VAL A 16 -16.12 -28.91 -21.38
C VAL A 16 -16.22 -27.45 -21.84
N ILE A 17 -17.36 -27.02 -22.38
CA ILE A 17 -17.59 -25.62 -22.76
C ILE A 17 -17.54 -24.70 -21.53
N PHE A 18 -18.15 -25.07 -20.40
CA PHE A 18 -18.07 -24.30 -19.14
C PHE A 18 -16.64 -24.26 -18.58
N LEU A 19 -15.86 -25.34 -18.72
CA LEU A 19 -14.44 -25.37 -18.32
C LEU A 19 -13.55 -24.54 -19.26
N LEU A 20 -13.87 -24.47 -20.54
CA LEU A 20 -13.19 -23.62 -21.52
C LEU A 20 -13.56 -22.14 -21.34
N LEU A 21 -14.83 -21.84 -20.99
CA LEU A 21 -15.32 -20.50 -20.67
C LEU A 21 -14.83 -20.01 -19.29
N ARG A 22 -14.54 -20.90 -18.32
CA ARG A 22 -13.87 -20.54 -17.06
C ARG A 22 -12.50 -19.90 -17.24
N ASN A 23 -11.83 -20.14 -18.38
CA ASN A 23 -10.54 -19.52 -18.69
C ASN A 23 -10.70 -18.06 -19.18
N PHE A 24 -11.92 -17.64 -19.51
CA PHE A 24 -12.27 -16.24 -19.73
C PHE A 24 -12.84 -15.69 -18.43
N SER A 25 -11.99 -15.53 -17.41
CA SER A 25 -12.30 -14.66 -16.29
C SER A 25 -12.36 -13.23 -16.85
N GLU A 26 -13.54 -12.66 -16.95
CA GLU A 26 -13.68 -11.22 -17.18
C GLU A 26 -13.00 -10.51 -15.99
N GLY A 27 -12.07 -9.60 -16.28
CA GLY A 27 -11.36 -8.88 -15.24
C GLY A 27 -12.28 -7.83 -14.62
N GLY A 28 -12.37 -7.81 -13.29
CA GLY A 28 -13.15 -6.79 -12.59
C GLY A 28 -12.64 -5.36 -12.81
N LYS A 29 -13.50 -4.38 -12.57
CA LYS A 29 -13.23 -2.95 -12.64
C LYS A 29 -12.75 -2.44 -11.28
N LEU A 30 -11.50 -1.99 -11.23
CA LEU A 30 -10.82 -1.59 -9.99
C LEU A 30 -10.63 -0.07 -9.93
N LEU A 31 -10.97 0.50 -8.77
CA LEU A 31 -10.61 1.86 -8.40
C LEU A 31 -9.24 1.83 -7.73
N VAL A 32 -8.32 2.69 -8.15
CA VAL A 32 -6.99 2.81 -7.57
C VAL A 32 -6.83 4.19 -6.94
N ILE A 33 -6.56 4.22 -5.63
CA ILE A 33 -6.26 5.45 -4.89
C ILE A 33 -4.83 5.34 -4.34
N PRO A 34 -3.84 5.84 -5.09
CA PRO A 34 -2.43 5.68 -4.74
C PRO A 34 -1.93 6.78 -3.79
N ILE A 35 -0.74 6.54 -3.26
CA ILE A 35 0.11 7.59 -2.67
C ILE A 35 1.25 7.88 -3.63
N ASP A 36 1.50 9.15 -3.88
CA ASP A 36 2.52 9.61 -4.82
C ASP A 36 3.96 9.33 -4.32
N GLY A 37 4.95 9.61 -5.17
CA GLY A 37 6.36 9.38 -4.87
C GLY A 37 6.75 7.90 -4.99
N SER A 38 7.50 7.39 -4.01
CA SER A 38 8.01 6.02 -4.04
C SER A 38 6.92 4.95 -3.89
N HIS A 39 5.81 5.28 -3.21
CA HIS A 39 4.68 4.37 -3.02
C HIS A 39 4.06 4.00 -4.37
N TRP A 40 3.80 5.01 -5.21
CA TRP A 40 3.28 4.82 -6.56
C TRP A 40 4.19 3.96 -7.45
N LEU A 41 5.52 4.09 -7.37
CA LEU A 41 6.44 3.31 -8.20
C LEU A 41 6.25 1.79 -8.03
N SER A 42 6.06 1.34 -6.78
CA SER A 42 5.78 -0.06 -6.48
C SER A 42 4.36 -0.48 -6.90
N MET A 43 3.39 0.41 -6.69
CA MET A 43 1.99 0.15 -6.98
C MET A 43 1.70 0.07 -8.47
N ARG A 44 2.35 0.93 -9.27
CA ARG A 44 2.21 0.99 -10.72
C ARG A 44 2.50 -0.35 -11.38
N LEU A 45 3.52 -1.06 -10.92
CA LEU A 45 3.85 -2.40 -11.45
C LEU A 45 2.70 -3.38 -11.24
N VAL A 46 2.05 -3.34 -10.07
CA VAL A 46 0.88 -4.19 -9.77
C VAL A 46 -0.31 -3.78 -10.64
N VAL A 47 -0.57 -2.48 -10.76
CA VAL A 47 -1.63 -1.92 -11.61
C VAL A 47 -1.47 -2.34 -13.07
N GLU A 48 -0.28 -2.22 -13.64
CA GLU A 48 0.01 -2.64 -15.01
C GLU A 48 -0.22 -4.15 -15.20
N GLN A 49 0.18 -4.97 -14.22
CA GLN A 49 -0.05 -6.42 -14.26
C GLN A 49 -1.52 -6.81 -14.10
N LEU A 50 -2.30 -6.06 -13.32
CA LEU A 50 -3.75 -6.25 -13.22
C LEU A 50 -4.42 -5.90 -14.55
N ARG A 51 -4.01 -4.80 -15.20
CA ARG A 51 -4.50 -4.46 -16.54
C ARG A 51 -4.21 -5.56 -17.56
N HIS A 52 -3.00 -6.12 -17.55
CA HIS A 52 -2.65 -7.24 -18.44
C HIS A 52 -3.47 -8.50 -18.19
N ARG A 53 -4.02 -8.68 -16.98
CA ARG A 53 -4.95 -9.77 -16.63
C ARG A 53 -6.41 -9.46 -16.96
N GLY A 54 -6.68 -8.36 -17.67
CA GLY A 54 -8.01 -8.02 -18.17
C GLY A 54 -8.81 -7.07 -17.27
N HIS A 55 -8.26 -6.61 -16.15
CA HIS A 55 -8.96 -5.65 -15.29
C HIS A 55 -9.13 -4.28 -15.98
N GLU A 56 -10.31 -3.68 -15.82
CA GLU A 56 -10.50 -2.26 -16.07
C GLU A 56 -9.99 -1.48 -14.86
N ILE A 57 -9.21 -0.42 -15.08
CA ILE A 57 -8.57 0.30 -13.98
C ILE A 57 -8.81 1.80 -14.13
N VAL A 58 -9.30 2.41 -13.06
CA VAL A 58 -9.40 3.86 -12.91
C VAL A 58 -8.52 4.31 -11.76
N VAL A 59 -7.53 5.17 -12.03
CA VAL A 59 -6.66 5.78 -11.03
C VAL A 59 -7.19 7.18 -10.70
N VAL A 60 -7.45 7.44 -9.42
CA VAL A 60 -7.82 8.77 -8.92
C VAL A 60 -6.63 9.40 -8.23
N ALA A 61 -6.20 10.57 -8.68
CA ALA A 61 -5.04 11.26 -8.12
C ALA A 61 -5.22 12.79 -8.11
N PRO A 62 -4.48 13.54 -7.28
CA PRO A 62 -4.41 14.99 -7.38
C PRO A 62 -3.95 15.45 -8.77
N GLU A 63 -4.49 16.56 -9.26
CA GLU A 63 -4.03 17.19 -10.51
C GLU A 63 -2.54 17.60 -10.41
N ILE A 64 -2.10 18.00 -9.22
CA ILE A 64 -0.70 18.30 -8.90
C ILE A 64 -0.09 17.08 -8.21
N ASN A 65 0.73 16.34 -8.96
CA ASN A 65 1.45 15.16 -8.49
C ASN A 65 2.86 15.10 -9.12
N LEU A 66 3.73 14.29 -8.52
CA LEU A 66 5.13 14.08 -8.87
C LEU A 66 5.31 12.97 -9.90
N ARG A 67 4.65 11.82 -9.72
CA ARG A 67 4.95 10.58 -10.45
C ARG A 67 3.74 9.92 -11.11
N ILE A 68 2.52 10.35 -10.81
CA ILE A 68 1.28 9.72 -11.30
C ILE A 68 0.87 10.38 -12.61
N GLY A 69 1.42 9.87 -13.71
CA GLY A 69 1.13 10.39 -15.06
C GLY A 69 0.00 9.63 -15.79
N ALA A 70 -0.36 10.12 -16.96
CA ALA A 70 -1.20 9.38 -17.91
C ALA A 70 -0.50 8.07 -18.36
N SER A 71 -1.30 7.04 -18.64
CA SER A 71 -0.82 5.74 -19.07
C SER A 71 -1.86 5.05 -19.96
N THR A 72 -1.43 4.16 -20.84
CA THR A 72 -2.33 3.29 -21.60
C THR A 72 -2.89 2.14 -20.75
N HIS A 73 -2.35 1.94 -19.53
CA HIS A 73 -2.74 0.83 -18.65
C HIS A 73 -3.93 1.14 -17.73
N TYR A 74 -4.36 2.40 -17.62
CA TYR A 74 -5.47 2.80 -16.78
C TYR A 74 -6.08 4.12 -17.26
N THR A 75 -7.33 4.37 -16.92
CA THR A 75 -7.95 5.69 -17.04
C THR A 75 -7.58 6.52 -15.82
N MET A 76 -7.19 7.78 -16.02
CA MET A 76 -6.86 8.69 -14.93
C MET A 76 -7.98 9.70 -14.71
N LYS A 77 -8.36 9.89 -13.44
CA LYS A 77 -9.27 10.96 -12.99
C LYS A 77 -8.54 11.84 -11.99
N THR A 78 -8.68 13.14 -12.14
CA THR A 78 -7.98 14.11 -11.29
C THR A 78 -8.96 15.00 -10.52
N TYR A 79 -8.49 15.53 -9.40
CA TYR A 79 -9.20 16.53 -8.62
C TYR A 79 -8.26 17.66 -8.21
N SER A 80 -8.83 18.85 -8.03
CA SER A 80 -8.06 20.06 -7.69
C SER A 80 -7.65 20.09 -6.23
N VAL A 81 -6.48 20.67 -5.97
CA VAL A 81 -5.82 20.67 -4.65
C VAL A 81 -5.26 22.05 -4.30
N PRO A 82 -5.17 22.43 -3.02
CA PRO A 82 -4.85 23.79 -2.61
C PRO A 82 -3.33 24.08 -2.51
N TYR A 83 -2.48 23.26 -3.13
CA TYR A 83 -1.02 23.37 -3.04
C TYR A 83 -0.40 23.38 -4.43
N THR A 84 0.78 23.99 -4.57
CA THR A 84 1.49 24.07 -5.86
C THR A 84 2.47 22.92 -6.06
N ARG A 85 2.92 22.72 -7.29
CA ARG A 85 3.91 21.69 -7.62
C ARG A 85 5.23 21.91 -6.88
N GLU A 86 5.68 23.17 -6.79
CA GLU A 86 6.92 23.57 -6.12
C GLU A 86 6.87 23.26 -4.63
N PHE A 87 5.70 23.45 -4.00
CA PHE A 87 5.48 23.08 -2.61
C PHE A 87 5.64 21.56 -2.41
N VAL A 88 4.98 20.74 -3.24
CA VAL A 88 5.07 19.28 -3.15
C VAL A 88 6.52 18.82 -3.34
N GLU A 89 7.21 19.31 -4.36
CA GLU A 89 8.62 18.98 -4.61
C GLU A 89 9.52 19.37 -3.44
N ALA A 90 9.31 20.55 -2.83
CA ALA A 90 10.06 21.01 -1.67
C ALA A 90 9.82 20.13 -0.44
N GLU A 91 8.58 19.76 -0.13
CA GLU A 91 8.26 18.92 1.04
C GLU A 91 8.83 17.50 0.88
N PHE A 92 8.73 16.89 -0.30
CA PHE A 92 9.34 15.58 -0.56
C PHE A 92 10.88 15.65 -0.49
N LYS A 93 11.50 16.72 -0.99
CA LYS A 93 12.95 16.93 -0.86
C LYS A 93 13.36 17.11 0.60
N LYS A 94 12.60 17.86 1.40
CA LYS A 94 12.83 18.03 2.85
C LYS A 94 12.70 16.71 3.59
N LEU A 95 11.76 15.85 3.20
CA LEU A 95 11.57 14.53 3.79
C LEU A 95 12.77 13.62 3.55
N GLY A 96 13.37 13.67 2.35
CA GLY A 96 14.59 12.93 1.98
C GLY A 96 15.90 13.56 2.49
N TYR A 97 15.89 14.86 2.80
CA TYR A 97 17.06 15.56 3.30
C TYR A 97 17.38 15.13 4.74
N LYS A 98 18.62 14.63 4.93
CA LYS A 98 19.15 14.21 6.24
C LYS A 98 18.35 13.08 6.93
N SER A 99 17.55 12.30 6.19
CA SER A 99 16.65 11.29 6.79
C SER A 99 17.38 10.18 7.55
N PHE A 100 18.66 9.93 7.23
CA PHE A 100 19.50 8.94 7.89
C PHE A 100 20.42 9.51 8.98
N THR A 101 20.38 10.82 9.19
CA THR A 101 21.15 11.50 10.24
C THR A 101 20.23 11.91 11.38
N PRO A 102 20.67 11.86 12.66
CA PRO A 102 19.91 12.39 13.78
C PRO A 102 19.55 13.86 13.53
N GLN A 103 18.28 14.18 13.69
CA GLN A 103 17.74 15.53 13.55
C GLN A 103 17.08 15.96 14.86
N PRO A 104 17.06 17.26 15.18
CA PRO A 104 16.26 17.78 16.27
C PRO A 104 14.80 17.36 16.12
N PHE A 105 14.16 17.02 17.25
CA PHE A 105 12.77 16.57 17.27
C PHE A 105 11.82 17.55 16.57
N MET A 106 12.01 18.85 16.79
CA MET A 106 11.18 19.91 16.18
C MET A 106 11.29 19.96 14.65
N GLU A 107 12.49 19.75 14.09
CA GLU A 107 12.68 19.72 12.64
C GLU A 107 11.97 18.50 12.03
N LYS A 108 12.12 17.33 12.65
CA LYS A 108 11.44 16.10 12.23
C LYS A 108 9.92 16.23 12.33
N PHE A 109 9.42 16.80 13.43
CA PHE A 109 8.00 17.02 13.65
C PHE A 109 7.40 17.98 12.63
N SER A 110 8.07 19.11 12.33
CA SER A 110 7.61 20.07 11.33
C SER A 110 7.51 19.44 9.93
N LYS A 111 8.50 18.64 9.51
CA LYS A 111 8.47 17.92 8.22
C LYS A 111 7.28 16.98 8.12
N ILE A 112 7.04 16.18 9.16
CA ILE A 112 5.93 15.22 9.19
C ILE A 112 4.58 15.97 9.20
N ARG A 113 4.47 17.05 9.98
CA ARG A 113 3.24 17.84 10.10
C ARG A 113 2.83 18.43 8.75
N ASN A 114 3.72 19.12 8.05
CA ASN A 114 3.40 19.72 6.74
C ASN A 114 2.90 18.68 5.74
N LEU A 115 3.61 17.55 5.67
CA LEU A 115 3.25 16.46 4.78
C LEU A 115 1.86 15.89 5.13
N THR A 116 1.61 15.65 6.41
CA THR A 116 0.32 15.13 6.90
C THR A 116 -0.82 16.09 6.60
N THR A 117 -0.62 17.40 6.82
CA THR A 117 -1.59 18.44 6.48
C THR A 117 -1.88 18.47 4.98
N MET A 118 -0.85 18.40 4.13
CA MET A 118 -1.02 18.36 2.68
C MET A 118 -1.86 17.15 2.23
N PHE A 119 -1.60 15.96 2.76
CA PHE A 119 -2.39 14.77 2.45
C PHE A 119 -3.82 14.84 2.98
N PHE A 120 -4.01 15.39 4.18
CA PHE A 120 -5.34 15.63 4.74
C PHE A 120 -6.16 16.60 3.87
N ASP A 121 -5.58 17.72 3.48
CA ASP A 121 -6.22 18.71 2.60
C ASP A 121 -6.55 18.11 1.22
N SER A 122 -5.63 17.31 0.68
CA SER A 122 -5.86 16.55 -0.55
C SER A 122 -7.06 15.61 -0.41
N CYS A 123 -7.14 14.88 0.70
CA CYS A 123 -8.27 13.98 0.95
C CYS A 123 -9.59 14.73 1.06
N LYS A 124 -9.61 15.84 1.82
CA LYS A 124 -10.79 16.69 1.95
C LYS A 124 -11.27 17.20 0.59
N ARG A 125 -10.35 17.57 -0.30
CA ARG A 125 -10.69 17.98 -1.67
C ARG A 125 -11.29 16.86 -2.50
N LEU A 126 -10.72 15.66 -2.45
CA LEU A 126 -11.28 14.48 -3.11
C LEU A 126 -12.72 14.23 -2.65
N LEU A 127 -12.94 14.10 -1.35
CA LEU A 127 -14.26 13.80 -0.78
C LEU A 127 -15.28 14.92 -1.05
N SER A 128 -14.84 16.18 -1.09
CA SER A 128 -15.71 17.32 -1.40
C SER A 128 -16.05 17.47 -2.90
N ASN A 129 -15.36 16.75 -3.80
CA ASN A 129 -15.59 16.84 -5.23
C ASN A 129 -16.82 16.02 -5.62
N LYS A 130 -17.99 16.67 -5.61
CA LYS A 130 -19.29 16.04 -5.88
C LYS A 130 -19.37 15.37 -7.25
N GLU A 131 -18.78 15.97 -8.28
CA GLU A 131 -18.80 15.41 -9.64
C GLU A 131 -17.98 14.11 -9.69
N LEU A 132 -16.78 14.12 -9.10
CA LEU A 132 -15.93 12.94 -9.05
C LEU A 132 -16.55 11.85 -8.17
N MET A 133 -17.05 12.18 -6.98
CA MET A 133 -17.68 11.19 -6.10
C MET A 133 -18.91 10.55 -6.76
N LYS A 134 -19.75 11.35 -7.43
CA LYS A 134 -20.88 10.84 -8.21
C LYS A 134 -20.42 9.89 -9.33
N TYR A 135 -19.38 10.27 -10.07
CA TYR A 135 -18.79 9.38 -11.08
C TYR A 135 -18.30 8.05 -10.47
N LEU A 136 -17.70 8.08 -9.27
CA LEU A 136 -17.23 6.88 -8.59
C LEU A 136 -18.37 5.97 -8.17
N GLU A 137 -19.47 6.53 -7.66
CA GLU A 137 -20.71 5.82 -7.31
C GLU A 137 -21.35 5.16 -8.54
N GLU A 138 -21.50 5.90 -9.64
CA GLU A 138 -22.13 5.41 -10.87
C GLU A 138 -21.25 4.43 -11.66
N SER A 139 -19.93 4.40 -11.39
CA SER A 139 -18.98 3.58 -12.12
C SER A 139 -18.99 2.10 -11.76
N MET A 140 -19.67 1.70 -10.68
CA MET A 140 -19.85 0.30 -10.25
C MET A 140 -18.52 -0.47 -10.19
N PHE A 141 -17.60 -0.02 -9.32
CA PHE A 141 -16.32 -0.71 -9.11
C PHE A 141 -16.49 -2.00 -8.30
N ASP A 142 -15.67 -3.01 -8.60
CA ASP A 142 -15.66 -4.30 -7.87
C ASP A 142 -14.79 -4.24 -6.60
N GLY A 143 -13.91 -3.25 -6.49
CA GLY A 143 -13.06 -3.06 -5.32
C GLY A 143 -12.09 -1.89 -5.46
N VAL A 144 -11.50 -1.48 -4.34
CA VAL A 144 -10.51 -0.39 -4.28
C VAL A 144 -9.13 -0.94 -3.95
N PHE A 145 -8.15 -0.64 -4.79
CA PHE A 145 -6.74 -0.93 -4.55
C PHE A 145 -6.00 0.34 -4.12
N MET A 146 -5.40 0.34 -2.93
CA MET A 146 -4.82 1.56 -2.34
C MET A 146 -3.55 1.29 -1.54
N ASP A 147 -2.80 2.34 -1.23
CA ASP A 147 -1.81 2.32 -0.14
C ASP A 147 -2.44 3.01 1.09
N PRO A 148 -2.65 2.29 2.20
CA PRO A 148 -3.44 2.79 3.34
C PRO A 148 -2.69 3.77 4.24
N PHE A 149 -1.44 4.15 3.92
CA PHE A 149 -0.66 5.08 4.76
C PHE A 149 -1.38 6.42 4.98
N PHE A 150 -2.16 6.86 3.99
CA PHE A 150 -3.18 7.90 4.14
C PHE A 150 -4.56 7.30 3.87
N PRO A 151 -5.51 7.42 4.81
CA PRO A 151 -6.70 6.59 4.83
C PRO A 151 -7.82 7.05 3.88
N CYS A 152 -7.56 8.05 3.04
CA CYS A 152 -8.58 8.61 2.15
C CYS A 152 -9.21 7.56 1.24
N GLY A 153 -8.40 6.64 0.71
CA GLY A 153 -8.90 5.55 -0.11
C GLY A 153 -9.86 4.63 0.64
N GLN A 154 -9.63 4.40 1.93
CA GLN A 154 -10.52 3.58 2.75
C GLN A 154 -11.84 4.29 3.01
N ILE A 155 -11.81 5.60 3.28
CA ILE A 155 -13.04 6.40 3.43
C ILE A 155 -13.89 6.30 2.15
N VAL A 156 -13.27 6.41 0.97
CA VAL A 156 -13.97 6.23 -0.31
C VAL A 156 -14.50 4.80 -0.46
N ALA A 157 -13.74 3.78 -0.07
CA ALA A 157 -14.19 2.39 -0.14
C ALA A 157 -15.43 2.12 0.73
N GLU A 158 -15.46 2.65 1.96
CA GLU A 158 -16.62 2.56 2.86
C GLU A 158 -17.84 3.27 2.27
N HIS A 159 -17.67 4.49 1.76
CA HIS A 159 -18.73 5.26 1.12
C HIS A 159 -19.37 4.53 -0.06
N LEU A 160 -18.53 3.88 -0.87
CA LEU A 160 -18.97 3.07 -2.02
C LEU A 160 -19.45 1.67 -1.63
N SER A 161 -19.24 1.24 -0.38
CA SER A 161 -19.58 -0.11 0.12
C SER A 161 -18.94 -1.24 -0.70
N ILE A 162 -17.67 -1.10 -1.06
CA ILE A 162 -16.91 -2.06 -1.88
C ILE A 162 -15.65 -2.55 -1.16
N PRO A 163 -15.16 -3.77 -1.45
CA PRO A 163 -14.01 -4.34 -0.76
C PRO A 163 -12.73 -3.55 -1.04
N SER A 164 -11.87 -3.41 -0.02
CA SER A 164 -10.57 -2.75 -0.15
C SER A 164 -9.39 -3.73 -0.10
N VAL A 165 -8.41 -3.48 -0.94
CA VAL A 165 -7.14 -4.22 -1.05
C VAL A 165 -6.00 -3.26 -0.80
N TYR A 166 -5.21 -3.54 0.22
CA TYR A 166 -4.12 -2.67 0.66
C TYR A 166 -2.78 -3.14 0.13
N LEU A 167 -1.95 -2.22 -0.36
CA LEU A 167 -0.56 -2.46 -0.73
C LEU A 167 0.38 -1.70 0.21
N VAL A 168 0.92 -2.35 1.24
CA VAL A 168 1.58 -1.66 2.36
C VAL A 168 2.88 -2.34 2.80
N ARG A 169 3.90 -1.57 3.18
CA ARG A 169 5.14 -2.12 3.80
C ARG A 169 5.02 -2.24 5.32
N GLY A 170 4.25 -1.34 5.91
CA GLY A 170 3.94 -1.18 7.32
C GLY A 170 3.32 0.20 7.53
N LEU A 171 2.55 0.37 8.59
CA LEU A 171 1.97 1.67 8.93
C LEU A 171 2.66 2.29 10.15
N PRO A 172 2.67 3.64 10.28
CA PRO A 172 3.16 4.31 11.47
C PRO A 172 2.48 3.76 12.73
N CYS A 173 3.26 3.71 13.81
CA CYS A 173 2.78 3.31 15.15
C CYS A 173 2.08 1.95 15.20
N SER A 174 2.44 1.04 14.29
CA SER A 174 1.88 -0.31 14.25
C SER A 174 0.38 -0.35 13.95
N LEU A 175 -0.17 0.66 13.27
CA LEU A 175 -1.60 0.72 12.92
C LEU A 175 -2.06 -0.51 12.13
N ASP A 176 -1.21 -1.05 11.26
CA ASP A 176 -1.45 -2.29 10.53
C ASP A 176 -1.67 -3.48 11.48
N PHE A 177 -0.90 -3.56 12.57
CA PHE A 177 -1.08 -4.59 13.59
C PHE A 177 -2.32 -4.37 14.44
N HIS A 178 -2.63 -3.12 14.77
CA HIS A 178 -3.85 -2.78 15.50
C HIS A 178 -5.11 -3.07 14.69
N ALA A 179 -5.12 -2.70 13.40
CA ALA A 179 -6.23 -2.93 12.49
C ALA A 179 -6.45 -4.43 12.19
N THR A 180 -5.37 -5.20 12.03
CA THR A 180 -5.45 -6.65 11.79
C THR A 180 -5.56 -7.50 13.05
N LEU A 181 -5.44 -6.88 14.23
CA LEU A 181 -5.31 -7.57 15.52
C LEU A 181 -4.13 -8.56 15.60
N CYS A 182 -3.12 -8.41 14.73
CA CYS A 182 -1.93 -9.23 14.74
C CYS A 182 -1.05 -8.94 15.97
N PRO A 183 -0.51 -9.98 16.65
CA PRO A 183 0.42 -9.77 17.76
C PRO A 183 1.70 -9.03 17.34
N ASN A 184 2.01 -7.94 18.04
CA ASN A 184 3.24 -7.16 17.84
C ASN A 184 3.98 -6.84 19.15
N PRO A 185 4.45 -7.86 19.90
CA PRO A 185 4.98 -7.70 21.26
C PRO A 185 6.35 -7.00 21.30
N PRO A 186 6.52 -5.93 22.10
CA PRO A 186 7.78 -5.20 22.22
C PRO A 186 8.86 -5.96 23.01
N SER A 187 8.54 -7.12 23.59
CA SER A 187 9.51 -7.92 24.34
C SER A 187 10.56 -8.60 23.45
N TYR A 188 10.23 -8.89 22.20
CA TYR A 188 11.16 -9.49 21.23
C TYR A 188 11.06 -8.89 19.82
N ILE A 189 10.05 -8.06 19.52
CA ILE A 189 9.99 -7.35 18.24
C ILE A 189 10.56 -5.94 18.43
N PRO A 190 11.72 -5.63 17.84
CA PRO A 190 12.33 -4.31 17.97
C PRO A 190 11.50 -3.24 17.24
N ARG A 191 11.35 -2.08 17.86
CA ARG A 191 10.68 -0.91 17.28
C ARG A 191 11.60 -0.21 16.30
N PHE A 192 11.00 0.38 15.27
CA PHE A 192 11.72 1.18 14.30
C PHE A 192 12.59 2.24 14.98
N PHE A 193 13.77 2.49 14.41
CA PHE A 193 14.78 3.44 14.90
C PHE A 193 15.52 3.07 16.20
N THR A 194 15.18 1.97 16.89
CA THR A 194 15.94 1.51 18.07
C THR A 194 17.28 0.85 17.73
N ARG A 195 17.44 0.37 16.49
CA ARG A 195 18.57 -0.48 16.04
C ARG A 195 18.73 -1.77 16.86
N TYR A 196 17.71 -2.15 17.63
CA TYR A 196 17.69 -3.41 18.37
C TYR A 196 17.39 -4.60 17.43
N THR A 197 17.66 -5.81 17.92
CA THR A 197 17.34 -7.08 17.27
C THR A 197 16.27 -7.83 18.08
N ASP A 198 15.92 -9.05 17.69
CA ASP A 198 15.11 -9.97 18.51
C ASP A 198 15.82 -10.41 19.80
N ARG A 199 17.14 -10.29 19.84
CA ARG A 199 17.97 -10.58 21.01
C ARG A 199 18.18 -9.31 21.84
N MET A 200 17.19 -8.99 22.66
CA MET A 200 17.25 -7.85 23.60
C MET A 200 17.45 -8.31 25.05
N GLY A 201 18.38 -7.66 25.76
CA GLY A 201 18.48 -7.71 27.23
C GLY A 201 17.36 -6.92 27.92
N PHE A 202 17.29 -6.98 29.25
CA PHE A 202 16.21 -6.34 30.03
C PHE A 202 16.06 -4.83 29.73
N PHE A 203 17.15 -4.06 29.78
CA PHE A 203 17.10 -2.62 29.52
C PHE A 203 16.75 -2.26 28.08
N GLN A 204 17.18 -3.07 27.12
CA GLN A 204 16.79 -2.90 25.71
C GLN A 204 15.30 -3.15 25.54
N ARG A 205 14.74 -4.20 26.17
CA ARG A 205 13.29 -4.47 26.17
C ARG A 205 12.51 -3.32 26.82
N LEU A 206 12.99 -2.79 27.94
CA LEU A 206 12.37 -1.63 28.59
C LEU A 206 12.38 -0.40 27.66
N GLY A 207 13.53 -0.08 27.06
CA GLY A 207 13.63 1.01 26.09
C GLY A 207 12.73 0.80 24.87
N ASN A 208 12.63 -0.45 24.38
CA ASN A 208 11.77 -0.79 23.26
C ASN A 208 10.28 -0.61 23.58
N LEU A 209 9.86 -0.98 24.80
CA LEU A 209 8.51 -0.73 25.31
C LEU A 209 8.21 0.77 25.41
N LEU A 210 9.14 1.57 25.95
CA LEU A 210 8.98 3.02 26.04
C LEU A 210 8.81 3.67 24.66
N VAL A 211 9.63 3.25 23.68
CA VAL A 211 9.48 3.70 22.28
C VAL A 211 8.12 3.28 21.71
N SER A 212 7.68 2.05 21.97
CA SER A 212 6.35 1.57 21.57
C SER A 212 5.23 2.48 22.09
N LEU A 213 5.24 2.81 23.38
CA LEU A 213 4.22 3.65 24.01
C LEU A 213 4.26 5.09 23.49
N SER A 214 5.46 5.65 23.29
CA SER A 214 5.61 7.01 22.76
C SER A 214 5.06 7.17 21.33
N SER A 215 5.12 6.09 20.53
CA SER A 215 4.62 6.11 19.16
C SER A 215 3.10 6.29 19.09
N THR A 216 2.34 5.65 20.00
CA THR A 216 0.88 5.73 20.05
C THR A 216 0.39 7.18 20.19
N LEU A 217 1.03 7.98 21.05
CA LEU A 217 0.70 9.40 21.23
C LEU A 217 0.96 10.22 19.96
N THR A 218 2.09 9.97 19.30
CA THR A 218 2.44 10.69 18.07
C THR A 218 1.43 10.39 16.95
N CYS A 219 0.98 9.15 16.81
CA CYS A 219 0.01 8.81 15.78
C CYS A 219 -1.40 9.31 16.06
N SER A 220 -1.82 9.41 17.33
CA SER A 220 -3.09 10.07 17.65
C SER A 220 -3.11 11.50 17.10
N PHE A 221 -1.99 12.23 17.18
CA PHE A 221 -1.88 13.57 16.60
C PHE A 221 -1.92 13.59 15.05
N LEU A 222 -1.31 12.58 14.40
CA LEU A 222 -1.26 12.52 12.92
C LEU A 222 -2.61 12.13 12.31
N TYR A 223 -3.38 11.29 12.99
CA TYR A 223 -4.57 10.66 12.42
C TYR A 223 -5.89 11.19 12.98
N SER A 224 -5.90 11.84 14.15
CA SER A 224 -7.14 12.41 14.72
C SER A 224 -7.93 13.35 13.80
N PRO A 225 -7.30 14.13 12.88
CA PRO A 225 -8.09 14.93 11.94
C PRO A 225 -8.97 14.08 11.02
N TYR A 226 -8.57 12.84 10.72
CA TYR A 226 -9.35 11.92 9.89
C TYR A 226 -10.57 11.39 10.60
N ASP A 227 -10.56 11.21 11.93
CA ASP A 227 -11.74 10.73 12.66
C ASP A 227 -12.92 11.71 12.50
N GLN A 228 -12.63 13.02 12.54
CA GLN A 228 -13.64 14.04 12.25
C GLN A 228 -14.13 13.97 10.79
N LEU A 229 -13.20 13.82 9.84
CA LEU A 229 -13.54 13.72 8.41
C LEU A 229 -14.39 12.48 8.10
N ILE A 230 -14.09 11.35 8.74
CA ILE A 230 -14.85 10.10 8.66
C ILE A 230 -16.28 10.35 9.17
N LYS A 231 -16.41 10.94 10.35
CA LYS A 231 -17.72 11.24 10.95
C LYS A 231 -18.56 12.19 10.07
N GLU A 232 -17.95 13.24 9.52
CA GLU A 232 -18.63 14.21 8.67
C GLU A 232 -19.05 13.61 7.32
N PHE A 233 -18.19 12.80 6.70
CA PHE A 233 -18.41 12.29 5.36
C PHE A 233 -19.27 11.03 5.32
N LEU A 234 -18.96 10.03 6.15
CA LEU A 234 -19.69 8.75 6.21
C LEU A 234 -20.93 8.83 7.10
N GLN A 235 -21.09 9.90 7.89
CA GLN A 235 -22.18 10.06 8.88
C GLN A 235 -22.23 8.91 9.90
N GLN A 236 -21.06 8.31 10.17
CA GLN A 236 -20.89 7.17 11.08
C GLN A 236 -19.89 7.50 12.18
N GLU A 237 -20.15 7.02 13.39
CA GLU A 237 -19.15 7.00 14.46
C GLU A 237 -18.23 5.80 14.25
N ALA A 238 -17.11 6.03 13.58
CA ALA A 238 -16.07 5.03 13.39
C ALA A 238 -14.70 5.68 13.52
N THR A 239 -13.79 4.96 14.15
CA THR A 239 -12.38 5.34 14.26
C THR A 239 -11.61 4.93 13.03
N LEU A 240 -10.49 5.61 12.75
CA LEU A 240 -9.61 5.20 11.68
C LEU A 240 -9.17 3.71 11.77
N ILE A 241 -8.89 3.22 12.97
CA ILE A 241 -8.44 1.82 13.17
C ILE A 241 -9.55 0.84 12.76
N GLU A 242 -10.80 1.13 13.11
CA GLU A 242 -11.95 0.33 12.70
C GLU A 242 -12.09 0.31 11.17
N LEU A 243 -11.98 1.46 10.51
CA LEU A 243 -12.01 1.52 9.04
C LEU A 243 -10.90 0.69 8.40
N LEU A 244 -9.66 0.80 8.91
CA LEU A 244 -8.56 0.00 8.39
C LEU A 244 -8.76 -1.50 8.61
N SER A 245 -9.50 -1.91 9.64
CA SER A 245 -9.77 -3.32 9.95
C SER A 245 -10.69 -3.99 8.90
N HIS A 246 -11.46 -3.21 8.15
CA HIS A 246 -12.38 -3.71 7.11
C HIS A 246 -11.69 -4.16 5.81
N ALA A 247 -10.37 -4.01 5.72
CA ALA A 247 -9.63 -4.42 4.53
C ALA A 247 -9.80 -5.91 4.21
N SER A 248 -10.23 -6.19 2.99
CA SER A 248 -10.46 -7.55 2.50
C SER A 248 -9.15 -8.30 2.30
N VAL A 249 -8.10 -7.63 1.82
CA VAL A 249 -6.77 -8.22 1.63
C VAL A 249 -5.67 -7.21 1.96
N TRP A 250 -4.67 -7.68 2.70
CA TRP A 250 -3.43 -6.95 2.99
C TRP A 250 -2.27 -7.53 2.17
N LEU A 251 -1.87 -6.83 1.12
CA LEU A 251 -0.68 -7.14 0.34
C LEU A 251 0.54 -6.47 0.97
N MET A 252 1.31 -7.25 1.72
CA MET A 252 2.47 -6.79 2.47
C MET A 252 3.70 -6.74 1.55
N LYS A 253 4.27 -5.56 1.34
CA LYS A 253 5.44 -5.30 0.48
C LYS A 253 6.77 -5.76 1.11
N TYR A 254 6.81 -6.96 1.67
CA TYR A 254 7.99 -7.57 2.27
C TYR A 254 7.91 -9.09 2.23
N ASP A 255 9.06 -9.73 2.42
CA ASP A 255 9.19 -11.18 2.51
C ASP A 255 9.41 -11.61 3.98
N PHE A 256 8.94 -12.80 4.35
CA PHE A 256 9.06 -13.32 5.71
C PHE A 256 10.52 -13.47 6.16
N VAL A 257 11.47 -13.66 5.23
CA VAL A 257 12.89 -13.82 5.55
C VAL A 257 13.49 -12.56 6.17
N PHE A 258 12.92 -11.38 5.90
CA PHE A 258 13.40 -10.10 6.42
C PHE A 258 12.61 -9.60 7.64
N GLU A 259 11.69 -10.41 8.16
CA GLU A 259 10.82 -10.04 9.26
C GLU A 259 11.02 -10.92 10.49
N TYR A 260 10.78 -10.34 11.66
CA TYR A 260 10.76 -11.10 12.90
C TYR A 260 9.52 -12.02 12.95
N PRO A 261 9.67 -13.26 13.46
CA PRO A 261 8.60 -14.24 13.45
C PRO A 261 7.42 -13.77 14.30
N ARG A 262 6.25 -13.68 13.67
CA ARG A 262 4.97 -13.35 14.31
C ARG A 262 3.80 -13.91 13.50
N PRO A 263 2.64 -14.18 14.13
CA PRO A 263 1.45 -14.61 13.42
C PRO A 263 0.97 -13.56 12.40
N LEU A 264 0.33 -14.05 11.34
CA LEU A 264 -0.34 -13.24 10.31
C LEU A 264 -1.79 -13.68 10.19
N MET A 265 -2.67 -12.75 9.82
CA MET A 265 -4.07 -13.07 9.53
C MET A 265 -4.22 -13.74 8.16
N PRO A 266 -5.26 -14.58 7.96
CA PRO A 266 -5.47 -15.30 6.69
C PRO A 266 -5.63 -14.39 5.46
N ASN A 267 -6.08 -13.15 5.64
CA ASN A 267 -6.23 -12.16 4.57
C ASN A 267 -4.94 -11.35 4.30
N MET A 268 -3.79 -11.71 4.90
CA MET A 268 -2.51 -11.07 4.67
C MET A 268 -1.63 -11.92 3.74
N ALA A 269 -1.19 -11.35 2.63
CA ALA A 269 -0.28 -11.98 1.68
C ALA A 269 1.04 -11.23 1.61
N LEU A 270 2.15 -11.95 1.79
CA LEU A 270 3.50 -11.40 1.67
C LEU A 270 3.92 -11.39 0.20
N ILE A 271 4.14 -10.21 -0.36
CA ILE A 271 4.51 -10.01 -1.76
C ILE A 271 5.84 -9.24 -1.88
N GLY A 272 6.85 -9.70 -1.14
CA GLY A 272 8.22 -9.21 -1.30
C GLY A 272 8.74 -9.40 -2.73
N GLY A 273 9.70 -8.56 -3.15
CA GLY A 273 10.37 -8.70 -4.44
C GLY A 273 9.58 -8.26 -5.68
N ILE A 274 8.37 -7.70 -5.54
CA ILE A 274 7.55 -7.23 -6.67
C ILE A 274 8.20 -6.12 -7.51
N THR A 275 9.18 -5.40 -6.96
CA THR A 275 9.93 -4.35 -7.66
C THR A 275 11.18 -4.89 -8.36
N CYS A 276 11.51 -6.17 -8.20
CA CYS A 276 12.67 -6.78 -8.85
C CYS A 276 12.37 -6.97 -10.34
N THR A 277 13.20 -6.37 -11.19
CA THR A 277 13.12 -6.57 -12.64
C THR A 277 13.97 -7.77 -13.05
N ARG A 278 13.65 -8.38 -14.20
CA ARG A 278 14.46 -9.45 -14.79
C ARG A 278 15.90 -8.94 -14.95
N GLU A 279 16.88 -9.71 -14.48
CA GLU A 279 18.30 -9.36 -14.55
C GLU A 279 18.68 -8.89 -15.97
N LYS A 280 19.22 -7.68 -16.07
CA LYS A 280 20.09 -7.35 -17.19
C LYS A 280 21.39 -8.09 -16.97
N GLN A 281 21.93 -8.75 -17.99
CA GLN A 281 23.28 -9.31 -17.92
C GLN A 281 24.22 -8.23 -17.39
N LEU A 282 24.90 -8.51 -16.28
CA LEU A 282 25.98 -7.66 -15.80
C LEU A 282 26.98 -7.53 -16.94
N SER A 283 27.21 -6.31 -17.43
CA SER A 283 28.30 -6.07 -18.36
C SER A 283 29.58 -6.55 -17.67
N LYS A 284 30.38 -7.36 -18.37
CA LYS A 284 31.68 -7.81 -17.86
C LYS A 284 32.55 -6.56 -17.62
N VAL A 285 32.59 -6.08 -16.39
CA VAL A 285 33.54 -5.03 -16.00
C VAL A 285 34.89 -5.74 -15.85
N SER A 286 35.78 -5.53 -16.82
CA SER A 286 37.20 -5.87 -16.65
C SER A 286 37.71 -5.16 -15.40
N TYR A 287 38.33 -5.94 -14.51
CA TYR A 287 38.95 -5.47 -13.28
C TYR A 287 40.00 -4.40 -13.55
N LEU A 288 39.60 -3.12 -13.56
CA LEU A 288 40.53 -2.01 -13.40
C LEU A 288 39.84 -0.92 -12.56
N LEU A 289 40.31 -0.83 -11.31
CA LEU A 289 40.11 0.25 -10.34
C LEU A 289 38.70 0.37 -9.71
N ILE A 290 38.50 -0.37 -8.61
CA ILE A 290 37.39 -0.14 -7.68
C ILE A 290 37.81 0.96 -6.68
N PHE A 291 37.28 2.17 -6.86
CA PHE A 291 37.04 3.10 -5.76
C PHE A 291 35.67 2.78 -5.13
N PRO A 292 35.48 2.92 -3.80
CA PRO A 292 34.23 2.55 -3.16
C PRO A 292 33.18 3.66 -3.39
N LEU A 293 32.39 3.52 -4.45
CA LEU A 293 31.08 4.16 -4.54
C LEU A 293 30.07 3.24 -3.88
N VAL A 294 29.74 3.52 -2.62
CA VAL A 294 28.60 2.93 -1.92
C VAL A 294 27.33 3.49 -2.57
N SER A 295 26.85 2.80 -3.60
CA SER A 295 25.50 2.98 -4.13
C SER A 295 24.57 2.00 -3.42
N CYS A 296 23.74 2.55 -2.54
CA CYS A 296 22.70 1.82 -1.81
C CYS A 296 21.53 1.59 -2.77
N GLY A 297 21.22 0.32 -3.10
CA GLY A 297 20.05 0.02 -3.92
C GLY A 297 20.07 -1.34 -4.60
N CYS A 298 20.00 -2.42 -3.81
CA CYS A 298 19.33 -3.69 -4.13
C CYS A 298 19.47 -4.60 -2.91
N THR A 299 18.39 -4.74 -2.14
CA THR A 299 18.29 -5.77 -1.11
C THR A 299 18.32 -7.14 -1.79
N VAL A 300 19.09 -8.05 -1.21
CA VAL A 300 19.34 -9.44 -1.63
C VAL A 300 18.06 -10.10 -2.19
N CYS A 301 18.06 -10.40 -3.48
CA CYS A 301 17.14 -11.37 -4.06
C CYS A 301 17.66 -12.76 -3.68
N LEU A 302 16.99 -13.41 -2.73
CA LEU A 302 17.33 -14.79 -2.37
C LEU A 302 17.09 -15.69 -3.57
N HIS A 303 18.17 -16.28 -4.08
CA HIS A 303 18.13 -17.27 -5.14
C HIS A 303 17.22 -18.44 -4.75
N HIS A 304 16.34 -18.82 -5.67
CA HIS A 304 15.72 -20.12 -5.67
C HIS A 304 16.83 -21.15 -5.93
N PHE A 305 17.35 -21.78 -4.88
CA PHE A 305 18.19 -22.96 -5.04
C PHE A 305 17.32 -24.08 -5.62
N PRO A 306 17.62 -24.61 -6.82
CA PRO A 306 16.97 -25.81 -7.28
C PRO A 306 17.33 -26.96 -6.33
N ARG A 307 16.33 -27.76 -5.96
CA ARG A 307 16.51 -29.02 -5.22
C ARG A 307 17.34 -30.01 -6.02
#